data_AF-N1U6J4-F1
#
_entry.id   AF-N1U6J4-F1
#
_cell.length_a   1.000
_cell.length_b   1.000
_cell.length_c   1.000
_cell.angle_alpha   90.00
_cell.angle_beta   90.00
_cell.angle_gamma   90.00
#
_symmetry.space_group_name_H-M   'P 1'
#
loop_
_entity.id
_entity.type
_entity.pdbx_description
1 polymer ?
#
loop_
_entity_poly.entity_id
_entity_poly.type
_entity_poly.pdbx_seq_one_letter_code
_entity_poly.pdbx_strand_id
1 'polypeptide(L)'
;MIRTNEYERIREQTLKELDAMLESGGDGLAVWHLMYIQDEPERKYYPLIEASLRRKKIEQVIAGAYLAVSWKLKEFAPLLPLWDGKGDAEQSVMQAIHTYLSDRKKTLAEIKEGSPGMFGTVKIMHNIRNPDALDWEILLSSFDLLLEVEGSHNFLSDLVYASVRMLDSQTPSAEIKKELRKRFNRLDSDMPVDDPYLHEELLKRFRAYLL
;
A
#
# COMPACT_ATOMS: atom_id res chain seq x y z
N MET A 1 -21.54 -14.00 13.84
CA MET A 1 -20.65 -14.49 14.92
C MET A 1 -19.87 -15.78 14.56
N ILE A 2 -20.12 -16.43 13.41
CA ILE A 2 -19.37 -17.63 12.98
C ILE A 2 -18.05 -17.28 12.25
N ARG A 3 -18.01 -16.17 11.51
CA ARG A 3 -16.82 -15.72 10.74
C ARG A 3 -15.59 -15.36 11.58
N THR A 4 -15.78 -14.95 12.84
CA THR A 4 -14.68 -14.56 13.73
C THR A 4 -13.81 -15.74 14.14
N ASN A 5 -14.41 -16.91 14.34
CA ASN A 5 -13.71 -18.11 14.83
C ASN A 5 -12.87 -18.78 13.73
N GLU A 6 -13.30 -18.65 12.47
CA GLU A 6 -12.54 -19.14 11.30
C GLU A 6 -11.35 -18.22 10.97
N TYR A 7 -11.55 -16.90 11.06
CA TYR A 7 -10.48 -15.93 10.89
C TYR A 7 -9.39 -16.07 11.95
N GLU A 8 -9.76 -16.25 13.23
CA GLU A 8 -8.81 -16.49 14.31
C GLU A 8 -8.01 -17.79 14.10
N ARG A 9 -8.64 -18.88 13.65
CA ARG A 9 -7.93 -20.12 13.34
C ARG A 9 -6.95 -19.97 12.18
N ILE A 10 -7.33 -19.24 11.12
CA ILE A 10 -6.44 -18.95 10.00
C ILE A 10 -5.23 -18.13 10.49
N ARG A 11 -5.49 -17.08 11.29
CA ARG A 11 -4.45 -16.24 11.91
C ARG A 11 -3.47 -17.06 12.76
N GLU A 12 -3.97 -17.89 13.68
CA GLU A 12 -3.12 -18.75 14.52
C GLU A 12 -2.27 -19.74 13.70
N GLN A 13 -2.85 -20.30 12.63
CA GLN A 13 -2.15 -21.21 11.74
C GLN A 13 -1.03 -20.48 10.98
N THR A 14 -1.32 -19.30 10.42
CA THR A 14 -0.33 -18.47 9.73
C THR A 14 0.82 -18.05 10.65
N LEU A 15 0.53 -17.70 11.91
CA LEU A 15 1.55 -17.39 12.91
C LEU A 15 2.49 -18.59 13.17
N LYS A 16 1.93 -19.79 13.34
CA LYS A 16 2.75 -21.01 13.53
C LYS A 16 3.64 -21.30 12.34
N GLU A 17 3.13 -21.12 11.13
CA GLU A 17 3.90 -21.30 9.90
C GLU A 17 5.05 -20.28 9.80
N LEU A 18 4.77 -19.00 10.10
CA LEU A 18 5.79 -17.95 10.14
C LEU A 18 6.88 -18.20 11.20
N ASP A 19 6.50 -18.64 12.40
CA ASP A 19 7.45 -18.96 13.46
C ASP A 19 8.32 -20.17 13.09
N ALA A 20 7.74 -21.22 12.49
CA ALA A 20 8.52 -22.36 11.97
C ALA A 20 9.47 -21.96 10.82
N MET A 21 9.06 -21.00 9.98
CA MET A 21 9.91 -20.45 8.92
C MET A 21 11.10 -19.65 9.49
N LEU A 22 10.93 -18.94 10.62
CA LEU A 22 12.03 -18.26 11.30
C LEU A 22 13.11 -19.25 11.74
N GLU A 23 12.70 -20.40 12.27
CA GLU A 23 13.62 -21.45 12.72
C GLU A 23 14.34 -22.16 11.57
N SER A 24 13.67 -22.31 10.42
CA SER A 24 14.19 -23.02 9.24
C SER A 24 14.91 -22.13 8.22
N GLY A 25 15.01 -20.81 8.47
CA GLY A 25 15.75 -19.89 7.61
C GLY A 25 14.98 -19.41 6.36
N GLY A 26 13.64 -19.41 6.41
CA GLY A 26 12.77 -18.60 5.57
C GLY A 26 12.50 -19.06 4.14
N ASP A 27 12.60 -20.37 3.86
CA ASP A 27 12.11 -20.91 2.59
C ASP A 27 10.59 -21.16 2.65
N GLY A 28 9.86 -20.84 1.57
CA GLY A 28 8.43 -21.17 1.41
C GLY A 28 7.42 -20.06 1.72
N LEU A 29 7.85 -18.79 1.78
CA LEU A 29 6.94 -17.66 1.99
C LEU A 29 5.92 -17.49 0.86
N ALA A 30 4.67 -17.85 1.16
CA ALA A 30 3.53 -17.62 0.29
C ALA A 30 2.87 -16.25 0.53
N VAL A 31 2.01 -15.83 -0.40
CA VAL A 31 1.35 -14.51 -0.41
C VAL A 31 0.54 -14.23 0.84
N TRP A 32 -0.18 -15.22 1.35
CA TRP A 32 -1.00 -15.06 2.56
C TRP A 32 -0.14 -14.79 3.81
N HIS A 33 1.07 -15.34 3.89
CA HIS A 33 2.03 -14.97 4.94
C HIS A 33 2.46 -13.50 4.80
N LEU A 34 2.68 -13.06 3.56
CA LEU A 34 3.01 -11.67 3.28
C LEU A 34 1.86 -10.74 3.65
N MET A 35 0.62 -11.09 3.30
CA MET A 35 -0.58 -10.33 3.69
C MET A 35 -0.75 -10.29 5.22
N TYR A 36 -0.48 -11.38 5.92
CA TYR A 36 -0.54 -11.40 7.39
C TYR A 36 0.49 -10.45 8.00
N ILE A 37 1.76 -10.54 7.60
CA ILE A 37 2.81 -9.62 8.07
C ILE A 37 2.48 -8.16 7.70
N GLN A 38 1.72 -7.94 6.63
CA GLN A 38 1.26 -6.62 6.21
C GLN A 38 0.14 -6.06 7.10
N ASP A 39 -0.80 -6.89 7.50
CA ASP A 39 -1.94 -6.47 8.32
C ASP A 39 -1.53 -6.37 9.81
N GLU A 40 -0.66 -7.26 10.28
CA GLU A 40 -0.15 -7.32 11.66
C GLU A 40 1.39 -7.42 11.69
N PRO A 41 2.09 -6.27 11.71
CA PRO A 41 3.56 -6.26 11.76
C PRO A 41 4.12 -6.83 13.04
N GLU A 42 5.05 -7.77 12.90
CA GLU A 42 6.00 -8.06 13.96
C GLU A 42 7.42 -8.00 13.41
N ARG A 43 8.27 -7.18 14.04
CA ARG A 43 9.68 -7.01 13.64
C ARG A 43 10.45 -8.33 13.58
N LYS A 44 10.02 -9.32 14.37
CA LYS A 44 10.62 -10.66 14.40
C LYS A 44 10.55 -11.38 13.05
N TYR A 45 9.59 -11.03 12.18
CA TYR A 45 9.44 -11.63 10.84
C TYR A 45 10.26 -10.92 9.74
N TYR A 46 10.93 -9.80 10.05
CA TYR A 46 11.70 -9.04 9.04
C TYR A 46 12.85 -9.85 8.42
N PRO A 47 13.60 -10.68 9.18
CA PRO A 47 14.64 -11.53 8.60
C PRO A 47 14.10 -12.49 7.54
N LEU A 48 12.83 -12.92 7.65
CA LEU A 48 12.20 -13.76 6.64
C LEU A 48 11.96 -13.02 5.34
N ILE A 49 11.47 -11.78 5.43
CA ILE A 49 11.30 -10.91 4.27
C ILE A 49 12.66 -10.71 3.62
N GLU A 50 13.67 -10.28 4.39
CA GLU A 50 15.02 -10.04 3.88
C GLU A 50 15.62 -11.27 3.19
N ALA A 51 15.57 -12.45 3.84
CA ALA A 51 16.09 -13.69 3.27
C ALA A 51 15.36 -14.06 1.97
N SER A 52 14.04 -13.91 1.94
CA SER A 52 13.22 -14.17 0.75
C SER A 52 13.53 -13.19 -0.38
N LEU A 53 13.72 -11.91 -0.05
CA LEU A 53 14.12 -10.85 -0.99
C LEU A 53 15.49 -11.17 -1.63
N ARG A 54 16.49 -11.48 -0.79
CA ARG A 54 17.86 -11.77 -1.24
C ARG A 54 17.95 -13.04 -2.09
N ARG A 55 17.15 -14.06 -1.79
CA ARG A 55 17.13 -15.33 -2.52
C ARG A 55 16.30 -15.28 -3.81
N LYS A 56 15.61 -14.16 -4.10
CA LYS A 56 14.66 -14.03 -5.21
C LYS A 56 13.58 -15.12 -5.21
N LYS A 57 13.19 -15.60 -4.02
CA LYS A 57 12.25 -16.73 -3.84
C LYS A 57 10.80 -16.31 -3.63
N ILE A 58 10.51 -15.00 -3.61
CA ILE A 58 9.13 -14.52 -3.62
C ILE A 58 8.63 -14.61 -5.07
N GLU A 59 7.82 -15.63 -5.36
CA GLU A 59 7.21 -15.81 -6.68
C GLU A 59 6.32 -14.62 -7.09
N GLN A 60 5.86 -13.82 -6.11
CA GLN A 60 5.07 -12.61 -6.30
C GLN A 60 5.82 -11.36 -5.84
N VAL A 61 6.83 -10.98 -6.64
CA VAL A 61 7.73 -9.82 -6.50
C VAL A 61 7.02 -8.56 -5.98
N ILE A 62 5.84 -8.29 -6.52
CA ILE A 62 5.01 -7.12 -6.19
C ILE A 62 4.51 -7.15 -4.73
N ALA A 63 4.11 -8.32 -4.20
CA ALA A 63 3.62 -8.45 -2.83
C ALA A 63 4.71 -8.16 -1.79
N GLY A 64 5.94 -8.64 -2.04
CA GLY A 64 7.10 -8.35 -1.18
C GLY A 64 7.50 -6.87 -1.19
N ALA A 65 7.43 -6.22 -2.36
CA ALA A 65 7.70 -4.79 -2.50
C ALA A 65 6.67 -3.92 -1.76
N TYR A 66 5.38 -4.27 -1.87
CA TYR A 66 4.30 -3.59 -1.16
C TYR A 66 4.39 -3.72 0.36
N LEU A 67 4.84 -4.87 0.86
CA LEU A 67 5.18 -5.05 2.26
C LEU A 67 6.27 -4.07 2.73
N ALA A 68 7.38 -3.97 1.99
CA ALA A 68 8.47 -3.08 2.35
C ALA A 68 8.00 -1.62 2.49
N VAL A 69 7.07 -1.19 1.63
CA VAL A 69 6.47 0.16 1.70
C VAL A 69 5.53 0.31 2.90
N SER A 70 4.69 -0.69 3.17
CA SER A 70 3.81 -0.69 4.36
C SER A 70 4.57 -0.37 5.63
N TRP A 71 5.78 -0.89 5.72
CA TRP A 71 6.68 -0.81 6.87
C TRP A 71 7.77 0.26 6.75
N LYS A 72 7.81 1.02 5.64
CA LYS A 72 8.86 1.99 5.32
C LYS A 72 10.28 1.44 5.51
N LEU A 73 10.52 0.19 5.13
CA LEU A 73 11.80 -0.51 5.33
C LEU A 73 12.82 -0.03 4.30
N LYS A 74 13.40 1.14 4.55
CA LYS A 74 14.39 1.77 3.67
C LYS A 74 15.57 0.87 3.33
N GLU A 75 15.93 -0.04 4.23
CA GLU A 75 17.00 -1.04 4.02
C GLU A 75 16.71 -2.00 2.85
N PHE A 76 15.45 -2.19 2.48
CA PHE A 76 15.07 -3.00 1.33
C PHE A 76 15.04 -2.22 0.02
N ALA A 77 15.08 -0.88 0.06
CA ALA A 77 15.06 -0.07 -1.16
C ALA A 77 16.18 -0.48 -2.14
N PRO A 78 17.46 -0.66 -1.74
CA PRO A 78 18.52 -1.08 -2.64
C PRO A 78 18.37 -2.49 -3.23
N LEU A 79 17.51 -3.34 -2.65
CA LEU A 79 17.26 -4.70 -3.13
C LEU A 79 16.20 -4.75 -4.22
N LEU A 80 15.32 -3.74 -4.30
CA LEU A 80 14.23 -3.67 -5.27
C LEU A 80 14.70 -3.62 -6.74
N PRO A 81 15.77 -2.90 -7.11
CA PRO A 81 16.28 -2.90 -8.49
C PRO A 81 16.93 -4.22 -8.92
N LEU A 82 17.21 -5.13 -7.98
CA LEU A 82 17.84 -6.43 -8.28
C LEU A 82 16.83 -7.47 -8.80
N TRP A 83 15.56 -7.09 -8.93
CA TRP A 83 14.47 -7.96 -9.38
C TRP A 83 14.14 -7.72 -10.85
N ASP A 84 14.22 -8.79 -11.63
CA ASP A 84 13.72 -8.82 -13.01
C ASP A 84 12.19 -8.95 -12.97
N GLY A 85 11.51 -7.81 -12.83
CA GLY A 85 10.08 -7.73 -13.08
C GLY A 85 9.78 -8.26 -14.49
N LYS A 86 8.75 -9.11 -14.64
CA LYS A 86 8.33 -9.62 -15.93
C LYS A 86 7.53 -8.53 -16.66
N GLY A 87 8.24 -7.65 -17.36
CA GLY A 87 7.67 -6.63 -18.24
C GLY A 87 7.61 -5.22 -17.65
N ASP A 88 7.31 -4.25 -18.52
CA ASP A 88 7.47 -2.82 -18.28
C ASP A 88 6.60 -2.29 -17.11
N ALA A 89 5.40 -2.85 -16.93
CA ALA A 89 4.49 -2.45 -15.86
C ALA A 89 5.03 -2.81 -14.46
N GLU A 90 5.62 -4.01 -14.31
CA GLU A 90 6.22 -4.43 -13.04
C GLU A 90 7.47 -3.61 -12.73
N GLN A 91 8.31 -3.35 -13.74
CA GLN A 91 9.50 -2.50 -13.59
C GLN A 91 9.16 -1.07 -13.17
N SER A 92 8.11 -0.48 -13.75
CA SER A 92 7.63 0.86 -13.39
C SER A 92 7.16 0.92 -11.93
N VAL A 93 6.38 -0.07 -11.47
CA VAL A 93 5.96 -0.16 -10.07
C VAL A 93 7.16 -0.32 -9.14
N MET A 94 8.09 -1.22 -9.47
CA MET A 94 9.31 -1.45 -8.67
C MET A 94 10.18 -0.20 -8.56
N GLN A 95 10.32 0.57 -9.64
CA GLN A 95 11.03 1.84 -9.64
C GLN A 95 10.33 2.88 -8.77
N ALA A 96 9.00 2.97 -8.82
CA ALA A 96 8.23 3.86 -7.95
C ALA A 96 8.38 3.48 -6.47
N ILE A 97 8.38 2.18 -6.13
CA ILE A 97 8.62 1.67 -4.76
C ILE A 97 10.01 2.04 -4.29
N HIS A 98 11.03 1.81 -5.14
CA HIS A 98 12.40 2.19 -4.84
C HIS A 98 12.51 3.69 -4.54
N THR A 99 11.98 4.54 -5.42
CA THR A 99 12.03 6.00 -5.24
C THR A 99 11.29 6.41 -3.96
N TYR A 100 10.10 5.86 -3.71
CA TYR A 100 9.35 6.16 -2.50
C TYR A 100 10.12 5.81 -1.22
N LEU A 101 10.71 4.61 -1.13
CA LEU A 101 11.49 4.22 0.06
C LEU A 101 12.78 5.05 0.21
N SER A 102 13.40 5.43 -0.89
CA SER A 102 14.70 6.12 -0.90
C SER A 102 14.58 7.63 -0.70
N ASP A 103 13.64 8.28 -1.38
CA ASP A 103 13.44 9.73 -1.40
C ASP A 103 11.98 10.14 -1.66
N ARG A 104 11.17 10.13 -0.60
CA ARG A 104 9.76 10.58 -0.62
C ARG A 104 9.57 12.04 -1.04
N LYS A 105 10.57 12.91 -0.84
CA LYS A 105 10.47 14.31 -1.26
C LYS A 105 10.55 14.43 -2.78
N LYS A 106 11.43 13.63 -3.39
CA LYS A 106 11.47 13.50 -4.85
C LYS A 106 10.14 12.96 -5.39
N THR A 107 9.57 11.94 -4.75
CA THR A 107 8.23 11.42 -5.14
C THR A 107 7.16 12.50 -5.09
N LEU A 108 7.12 13.31 -4.03
CA LEU A 108 6.18 14.43 -3.92
C LEU A 108 6.37 15.47 -5.04
N ALA A 109 7.63 15.81 -5.37
CA ALA A 109 7.93 16.74 -6.45
C ALA A 109 7.46 16.18 -7.81
N GLU A 110 7.76 14.91 -8.09
CA GLU A 110 7.36 14.22 -9.32
C GLU A 110 5.82 14.14 -9.51
N ILE A 111 5.07 14.03 -8.41
CA ILE A 111 3.59 14.11 -8.42
C ILE A 111 3.13 15.53 -8.75
N LYS A 112 3.70 16.54 -8.08
CA LYS A 112 3.34 17.95 -8.32
C LYS A 112 3.69 18.40 -9.75
N GLU A 113 4.68 17.78 -10.38
CA GLU A 113 5.07 18.01 -11.77
C GLU A 113 4.25 17.21 -12.80
N GLY A 114 3.42 16.25 -12.37
CA GLY A 114 2.59 15.43 -13.26
C GLY A 114 3.35 14.37 -14.05
N SER A 115 4.46 13.83 -13.50
CA SER A 115 5.30 12.87 -14.21
C SER A 115 4.64 11.49 -14.38
N PRO A 116 4.93 10.73 -15.46
CA PRO A 116 4.32 9.40 -15.69
C PRO A 116 4.57 8.36 -14.58
N GLY A 117 5.66 8.50 -13.81
CA GLY A 117 5.98 7.63 -12.67
C GLY A 117 4.97 7.72 -11.52
N MET A 118 4.11 8.76 -11.51
CA MET A 118 3.11 9.01 -10.48
C MET A 118 2.09 7.86 -10.30
N PHE A 119 1.70 7.18 -11.38
CA PHE A 119 0.70 6.12 -11.32
C PHE A 119 1.21 4.89 -10.57
N GLY A 120 2.52 4.63 -10.64
CA GLY A 120 3.18 3.63 -9.80
C GLY A 120 3.05 3.98 -8.32
N THR A 121 3.27 5.25 -7.96
CA THR A 121 3.15 5.76 -6.59
C THR A 121 1.74 5.61 -6.01
N VAL A 122 0.70 5.82 -6.81
CA VAL A 122 -0.70 5.66 -6.37
C VAL A 122 -0.98 4.23 -5.88
N LYS A 123 -0.56 3.23 -6.65
CA LYS A 123 -0.73 1.81 -6.28
C LYS A 123 0.02 1.43 -5.00
N ILE A 124 1.10 2.15 -4.70
CA ILE A 124 1.94 1.89 -3.53
C ILE A 124 1.27 2.39 -2.24
N MET A 125 0.52 3.50 -2.33
CA MET A 125 -0.10 4.12 -1.16
C MET A 125 -1.10 3.22 -0.43
N HIS A 126 -1.69 2.24 -1.12
CA HIS A 126 -2.60 1.23 -0.53
C HIS A 126 -1.98 0.50 0.67
N ASN A 127 -0.66 0.42 0.64
CA ASN A 127 0.10 -0.43 1.53
C ASN A 127 0.61 0.35 2.74
N ILE A 128 0.68 1.68 2.69
CA ILE A 128 1.19 2.50 3.80
C ILE A 128 0.38 2.24 5.08
N ARG A 129 1.10 1.91 6.17
CA ARG A 129 0.59 1.87 7.54
C ARG A 129 1.33 2.92 8.36
N ASN A 130 0.64 3.55 9.32
CA ASN A 130 1.20 4.61 10.16
C ASN A 130 1.83 5.77 9.36
N PRO A 131 1.00 6.47 8.54
CA PRO A 131 1.44 7.57 7.71
C PRO A 131 1.95 8.79 8.52
N ASP A 132 3.12 9.29 8.15
CA ASP A 132 3.61 10.57 8.65
C ASP A 132 3.10 11.74 7.81
N ALA A 133 3.45 12.97 8.20
CA ALA A 133 2.98 14.18 7.53
C ALA A 133 3.28 14.20 6.02
N LEU A 134 4.42 13.64 5.60
CA LEU A 134 4.81 13.63 4.19
C LEU A 134 3.96 12.62 3.40
N ASP A 135 3.60 11.48 3.99
CA ASP A 135 2.73 10.51 3.33
C ASP A 135 1.32 11.08 3.09
N TRP A 136 0.81 11.85 4.05
CA TRP A 136 -0.45 12.56 3.88
C TRP A 136 -0.36 13.63 2.78
N GLU A 137 0.75 14.37 2.69
CA GLU A 137 0.96 15.36 1.64
C GLU A 137 1.06 14.72 0.25
N ILE A 138 1.74 13.57 0.15
CA ILE A 138 1.81 12.76 -1.08
C ILE A 138 0.40 12.32 -1.49
N LEU A 139 -0.39 11.77 -0.56
CA LEU A 139 -1.77 11.35 -0.82
C LEU A 139 -2.64 12.49 -1.32
N LEU A 140 -2.60 13.65 -0.65
CA LEU A 140 -3.36 14.84 -1.05
C LEU A 140 -2.94 15.36 -2.43
N SER A 141 -1.64 15.41 -2.70
CA SER A 141 -1.11 15.85 -3.99
C SER A 141 -1.48 14.90 -5.12
N SER A 142 -1.55 13.58 -4.85
CA SER A 142 -2.04 12.61 -5.83
C SER A 142 -3.53 12.78 -6.12
N PHE A 143 -4.36 13.13 -5.13
CA PHE A 143 -5.76 13.48 -5.39
C PHE A 143 -5.87 14.72 -6.28
N ASP A 144 -5.14 15.79 -5.95
CA ASP A 144 -5.19 17.04 -6.71
C ASP A 144 -4.85 16.81 -8.19
N LEU A 145 -3.83 16.00 -8.44
CA LEU A 145 -3.41 15.62 -9.78
C LEU A 145 -4.43 14.74 -10.51
N LEU A 146 -4.86 13.64 -9.90
CA LEU A 146 -5.75 12.68 -10.60
C LEU A 146 -7.14 13.26 -10.86
N LEU A 147 -7.64 14.14 -10.00
CA LEU A 147 -8.90 14.85 -10.21
C LEU A 147 -8.87 15.78 -11.44
N GLU A 148 -7.69 16.12 -11.95
CA GLU A 148 -7.50 16.96 -13.15
C GLU A 148 -7.24 16.13 -14.41
N VAL A 149 -6.98 14.83 -14.28
CA VAL A 149 -6.67 13.93 -15.40
C VAL A 149 -7.92 13.17 -15.84
N GLU A 150 -8.36 13.39 -17.06
CA GLU A 150 -9.49 12.66 -17.65
C GLU A 150 -9.17 11.15 -17.79
N GLY A 151 -10.13 10.30 -17.43
CA GLY A 151 -9.96 8.84 -17.51
C GLY A 151 -9.16 8.21 -16.35
N SER A 152 -8.84 8.98 -15.30
CA SER A 152 -8.07 8.51 -14.13
C SER A 152 -8.90 7.74 -13.09
N HIS A 153 -10.17 7.46 -13.35
CA HIS A 153 -11.15 6.95 -12.38
C HIS A 153 -10.69 5.70 -11.60
N ASN A 154 -10.02 4.76 -12.27
CA ASN A 154 -9.48 3.56 -11.61
C ASN A 154 -8.39 3.93 -10.59
N PHE A 155 -7.51 4.89 -10.92
CA PHE A 155 -6.49 5.38 -10.01
C PHE A 155 -7.06 6.24 -8.87
N LEU A 156 -8.16 6.96 -9.10
CA LEU A 156 -8.88 7.66 -8.03
C LEU A 156 -9.54 6.68 -7.05
N SER A 157 -10.14 5.60 -7.55
CA SER A 157 -10.68 4.53 -6.69
C SER A 157 -9.58 3.88 -5.84
N ASP A 158 -8.43 3.62 -6.44
CA ASP A 158 -7.21 3.17 -5.76
C ASP A 158 -6.82 4.15 -4.62
N LEU A 159 -6.74 5.47 -4.89
CA LEU A 159 -6.46 6.47 -3.86
C LEU A 159 -7.49 6.48 -2.71
N VAL A 160 -8.77 6.28 -3.03
CA VAL A 160 -9.83 6.18 -2.02
C VAL A 160 -9.58 4.98 -1.10
N TYR A 161 -9.28 3.83 -1.69
CA TYR A 161 -8.92 2.63 -0.93
C TYR A 161 -7.68 2.85 -0.06
N ALA A 162 -6.63 3.48 -0.62
CA ALA A 162 -5.43 3.86 0.10
C ALA A 162 -5.72 4.73 1.32
N SER A 163 -6.56 5.75 1.12
CA SER A 163 -6.93 6.71 2.16
C SER A 163 -7.63 6.01 3.33
N VAL A 164 -8.58 5.12 3.04
CA VAL A 164 -9.28 4.34 4.08
C VAL A 164 -8.29 3.49 4.86
N ARG A 165 -7.40 2.75 4.18
CA ARG A 165 -6.39 1.92 4.85
C ARG A 165 -5.41 2.72 5.71
N MET A 166 -5.02 3.91 5.26
CA MET A 166 -4.19 4.84 6.03
C MET A 166 -4.94 5.36 7.27
N LEU A 167 -6.21 5.74 7.12
CA LEU A 167 -7.09 6.19 8.21
C LEU A 167 -7.35 5.10 9.25
N ASP A 168 -7.52 3.85 8.83
CA ASP A 168 -7.66 2.69 9.71
C ASP A 168 -6.41 2.50 10.58
N SER A 169 -5.23 2.77 10.01
CA SER A 169 -3.95 2.58 10.70
C SER A 169 -3.59 3.70 11.68
N GLN A 170 -4.01 4.94 11.39
CA GLN A 170 -3.66 6.10 12.20
C GLN A 170 -4.72 7.18 12.08
N THR A 171 -5.14 7.73 13.22
CA THR A 171 -6.00 8.91 13.24
C THR A 171 -5.19 10.14 12.79
N PRO A 172 -5.54 10.80 11.66
CA PRO A 172 -4.82 11.99 11.20
C PRO A 172 -5.25 13.24 11.98
N SER A 173 -4.48 14.33 11.80
CA SER A 173 -4.83 15.63 12.36
C SER A 173 -6.12 16.19 11.74
N ALA A 174 -6.77 17.13 12.44
CA ALA A 174 -7.97 17.80 11.94
C ALA A 174 -7.75 18.53 10.60
N GLU A 175 -6.55 19.10 10.41
CA GLU A 175 -6.13 19.74 9.15
C GLU A 175 -6.17 18.74 7.98
N ILE A 176 -5.55 17.57 8.16
CA ILE A 176 -5.52 16.52 7.14
C ILE A 176 -6.92 15.97 6.87
N LYS A 177 -7.75 15.75 7.91
CA LYS A 177 -9.15 15.34 7.73
C LYS A 177 -9.93 16.35 6.88
N LYS A 178 -9.75 17.64 7.14
CA LYS A 178 -10.40 18.73 6.40
C LYS A 178 -9.97 18.75 4.93
N GLU A 179 -8.67 18.62 4.67
CA GLU A 179 -8.16 18.62 3.29
C GLU A 179 -8.57 17.36 2.50
N LEU A 180 -8.59 16.20 3.14
CA LEU A 180 -9.11 14.97 2.55
C LEU A 180 -10.60 15.12 2.22
N ARG A 181 -11.40 15.69 3.12
CA ARG A 181 -12.84 15.93 2.88
C ARG A 181 -13.08 16.76 1.62
N LYS A 182 -12.29 17.80 1.40
CA LYS A 182 -12.43 18.67 0.21
C LYS A 182 -12.26 17.89 -1.09
N ARG A 183 -11.26 17.01 -1.16
CA ARG A 183 -10.96 16.22 -2.36
C ARG A 183 -11.98 15.11 -2.57
N PHE A 184 -12.39 14.44 -1.50
CA PHE A 184 -13.42 13.42 -1.59
C PHE A 184 -14.79 13.96 -2.00
N ASN A 185 -15.14 15.18 -1.58
CA ASN A 185 -16.38 15.83 -2.05
C ASN A 185 -16.35 16.19 -3.55
N ARG A 186 -15.18 16.17 -4.19
CA ARG A 186 -15.03 16.36 -5.64
C ARG A 186 -15.11 15.05 -6.41
N LEU A 187 -15.06 13.90 -5.73
CA LEU A 187 -15.27 12.59 -6.38
C LEU A 187 -16.74 12.48 -6.77
N ASP A 188 -16.98 12.15 -8.03
CA ASP A 188 -18.32 11.92 -8.55
C ASP A 188 -18.93 10.67 -7.89
N SER A 189 -20.19 10.74 -7.48
CA SER A 189 -20.92 9.55 -7.01
C SER A 189 -21.16 8.53 -8.12
N ASP A 190 -21.16 8.98 -9.38
CA ASP A 190 -21.40 8.17 -10.57
C ASP A 190 -20.08 7.77 -11.26
N MET A 191 -18.95 7.89 -10.56
CA MET A 191 -17.62 7.56 -11.09
C MET A 191 -17.56 6.09 -11.55
N PRO A 192 -17.17 5.82 -12.81
CA PRO A 192 -17.02 4.45 -13.28
C PRO A 192 -15.82 3.80 -12.59
N VAL A 193 -16.08 2.72 -11.88
CA VAL A 193 -15.10 1.94 -11.12
C VAL A 193 -15.28 0.47 -11.42
N ASP A 194 -14.18 -0.30 -11.34
CA ASP A 194 -14.19 -1.73 -11.65
C ASP A 194 -15.11 -2.54 -10.70
N ASP A 195 -15.27 -2.09 -9.45
CA ASP A 195 -16.22 -2.64 -8.46
C ASP A 195 -17.03 -1.51 -7.79
N PRO A 196 -18.25 -1.23 -8.27
CA PRO A 196 -19.12 -0.17 -7.72
C PRO A 196 -19.53 -0.40 -6.27
N TYR A 197 -19.68 -1.67 -5.86
CA TYR A 197 -20.11 -2.01 -4.50
C TYR A 197 -18.99 -1.78 -3.49
N LEU A 198 -17.77 -2.23 -3.82
CA LEU A 198 -16.59 -1.96 -3.00
C LEU A 198 -16.33 -0.46 -2.89
N HIS A 199 -16.46 0.28 -3.99
CA HIS A 199 -16.27 1.73 -4.00
C HIS A 199 -17.29 2.45 -3.09
N GLU A 200 -18.58 2.09 -3.18
CA GLU A 200 -19.61 2.68 -2.31
C GLU A 200 -19.35 2.39 -0.83
N GLU A 201 -18.93 1.17 -0.49
CA GLU A 201 -18.58 0.77 0.87
C GLU A 201 -17.33 1.51 1.39
N LEU A 202 -16.31 1.68 0.55
CA LEU A 202 -15.12 2.46 0.90
C LEU A 202 -15.46 3.93 1.13
N LEU A 203 -16.32 4.53 0.29
CA LEU A 203 -16.81 5.89 0.49
C LEU A 203 -17.60 6.03 1.79
N LYS A 204 -18.43 5.04 2.15
CA LYS A 204 -19.15 5.01 3.44
C LYS A 204 -18.19 4.98 4.62
N ARG A 205 -17.22 4.06 4.62
CA ARG A 205 -16.20 3.96 5.68
C ARG A 205 -15.38 5.24 5.79
N PHE A 206 -14.95 5.77 4.66
CA PHE A 206 -14.23 7.03 4.61
C PHE A 206 -15.04 8.19 5.22
N ARG A 207 -16.33 8.31 4.85
CA ARG A 207 -17.23 9.31 5.44
C ARG A 207 -17.35 9.14 6.96
N ALA A 208 -17.37 7.91 7.46
CA ALA A 208 -17.38 7.64 8.90
C ALA A 208 -16.12 8.13 9.63
N TYR A 209 -14.96 8.16 8.97
CA TYR A 209 -13.71 8.68 9.54
C TYR A 209 -13.61 10.22 9.56
N LEU A 210 -14.38 10.88 8.69
CA LEU A 210 -14.34 12.32 8.46
C LEU A 210 -15.50 13.13 9.07
N LEU A 211 -16.55 12.46 9.56
CA LEU A 211 -17.64 13.02 10.35
C LEU A 211 -17.32 12.91 11.86
#